data_AF-A0A345XY56-F1
#
_entry.id   AF-A0A345XY56-F1
#
_cell.length_a   1.000
_cell.length_b   1.000
_cell.length_c   1.000
_cell.angle_alpha   90.00
_cell.angle_beta   90.00
_cell.angle_gamma   90.00
#
_symmetry.space_group_name_H-M   'P 1'
#
loop_
_entity.id
_entity.type
_entity.pdbx_description
1 polymer ?
#
loop_
_entity_poly.entity_id
_entity_poly.type
_entity_poly.pdbx_seq_one_letter_code
_entity_poly.pdbx_strand_id
1 'polypeptide(L)'
;MAGRWADFGQYNARGVPGARALGTGIERMVTGVASPPDTGRGIAARLRYLTASDAGYAAMDRAGISVTPRTLYAWLAEERRPSAVNRARLDDAYWDLRRHNVAADLKRRLTAQGGARIEIDPVDQSAVAPAHRRTLPVRRMTVRPRHWEAAVDAWLEDDETAMDGIWDDLIVELGSEYDSYAYVSSIGWAA
;
A
#
# COMPACT_ATOMS: atom_id res chain seq x y z
N MET A 1 -14.10 -9.15 11.46
CA MET A 1 -14.93 -8.05 12.00
C MET A 1 -16.39 -8.19 11.54
N ALA A 2 -17.34 -8.64 12.38
CA ALA A 2 -18.75 -8.81 11.97
C ALA A 2 -19.79 -8.15 12.92
N GLY A 3 -19.38 -7.44 13.98
CA GLY A 3 -20.31 -7.08 15.06
C GLY A 3 -20.68 -5.62 15.23
N ARG A 4 -19.78 -4.66 14.97
CA ARG A 4 -19.92 -3.30 15.54
C ARG A 4 -20.10 -2.16 14.50
N TRP A 5 -19.91 -2.46 13.22
CA TRP A 5 -19.95 -1.50 12.10
C TRP A 5 -20.98 -1.84 11.02
N ALA A 6 -21.92 -2.72 11.32
CA ALA A 6 -22.93 -3.21 10.36
C ALA A 6 -23.74 -2.07 9.72
N ASP A 7 -23.84 -0.92 10.41
CA ASP A 7 -24.64 0.24 9.99
C ASP A 7 -23.80 1.43 9.49
N PHE A 8 -22.50 1.24 9.19
CA PHE A 8 -21.70 2.31 8.59
C PHE A 8 -22.35 2.79 7.28
N GLY A 9 -22.52 4.10 7.15
CA GLY A 9 -23.19 4.71 5.99
C GLY A 9 -24.70 4.88 6.15
N GLN A 10 -25.35 4.40 7.23
CA GLN A 10 -26.79 4.60 7.48
C GLN A 10 -27.24 6.07 7.34
N TYR A 11 -26.40 7.00 7.81
CA TYR A 11 -26.67 8.44 7.73
C TYR A 11 -25.93 9.16 6.59
N ASN A 12 -25.45 8.43 5.59
CA ASN A 12 -24.65 8.92 4.45
C ASN A 12 -23.26 9.50 4.82
N ALA A 13 -22.68 9.06 5.95
CA ALA A 13 -21.26 9.30 6.22
C ALA A 13 -20.40 8.54 5.21
N ARG A 14 -19.27 9.12 4.79
CA ARG A 14 -18.35 8.53 3.80
C ARG A 14 -16.96 8.34 4.39
N GLY A 15 -16.35 7.21 4.06
CA GLY A 15 -15.00 6.87 4.50
C GLY A 15 -14.60 5.49 4.00
N VAL A 16 -13.35 5.14 4.26
CA VAL A 16 -12.76 3.84 3.98
C VAL A 16 -12.33 3.20 5.31
N PRO A 17 -12.25 1.86 5.39
CA PRO A 17 -11.64 1.21 6.54
C PRO A 17 -10.25 1.78 6.80
N GLY A 18 -9.93 2.09 8.05
CA GLY A 18 -8.65 2.72 8.38
C GLY A 18 -7.45 1.82 8.07
N ALA A 19 -7.56 0.51 8.24
CA ALA A 19 -6.58 -0.47 7.80
C ALA A 19 -6.26 -0.37 6.30
N ARG A 20 -7.30 -0.20 5.45
CA ARG A 20 -7.13 0.03 4.01
C ARG A 20 -6.46 1.37 3.72
N ALA A 21 -6.83 2.43 4.45
CA ALA A 21 -6.17 3.73 4.32
C ALA A 21 -4.69 3.68 4.70
N LEU A 22 -4.36 2.93 5.75
CA LEU A 22 -2.99 2.71 6.23
C LEU A 22 -2.15 2.00 5.16
N GLY A 23 -2.63 0.85 4.67
CA GLY A 23 -1.97 0.10 3.59
C GLY A 23 -1.82 0.92 2.30
N THR A 24 -2.85 1.70 1.93
CA THR A 24 -2.77 2.60 0.76
C THR A 24 -1.70 3.68 0.94
N GLY A 25 -1.53 4.21 2.16
CA GLY A 25 -0.49 5.20 2.42
C GLY A 25 0.91 4.61 2.41
N ILE A 26 1.09 3.38 2.93
CA ILE A 26 2.34 2.60 2.80
C ILE A 26 2.66 2.40 1.31
N GLU A 27 1.70 1.95 0.50
CA GLU A 27 1.85 1.79 -0.95
C GLU A 27 2.31 3.09 -1.63
N ARG A 28 1.73 4.24 -1.25
CA ARG A 28 2.11 5.56 -1.80
C ARG A 28 3.53 5.99 -1.46
N MET A 29 4.11 5.47 -0.37
CA MET A 29 5.51 5.75 -0.02
C MET A 29 6.48 4.93 -0.88
N VAL A 30 6.01 3.91 -1.58
CA VAL A 30 6.83 3.12 -2.50
C VAL A 30 6.94 3.85 -3.82
N THR A 31 8.15 4.28 -4.15
CA THR A 31 8.47 4.88 -5.45
C THR A 31 9.05 3.84 -6.39
N GLY A 32 8.67 3.93 -7.67
CA GLY A 32 9.09 3.01 -8.72
C GLY A 32 9.40 3.70 -10.04
N VAL A 33 9.49 2.90 -11.11
CA VAL A 33 9.72 3.39 -12.47
C VAL A 33 8.57 4.30 -12.89
N ALA A 34 8.85 5.60 -13.03
CA ALA A 34 7.87 6.62 -13.41
C ALA A 34 7.35 6.47 -14.86
N SER A 35 8.11 5.81 -15.74
CA SER A 35 7.69 5.59 -17.13
C SER A 35 6.61 4.51 -17.22
N PRO A 36 5.50 4.73 -17.95
CA PRO A 36 4.41 3.76 -18.07
C PRO A 36 4.86 2.41 -18.67
N PRO A 37 4.26 1.29 -18.26
CA PRO A 37 4.68 -0.07 -18.65
C PRO A 37 4.46 -0.40 -20.14
N ASP A 38 3.73 0.43 -20.88
CA ASP A 38 3.47 0.29 -22.32
C ASP A 38 4.45 1.09 -23.21
N THR A 39 5.25 1.97 -22.61
CA THR A 39 6.29 2.73 -23.29
C THR A 39 7.58 1.92 -23.44
N GLY A 40 8.35 2.17 -24.51
CA GLY A 40 9.63 1.47 -24.72
C GLY A 40 10.58 1.65 -23.53
N ARG A 41 10.69 2.89 -23.03
CA ARG A 41 11.47 3.23 -21.84
C ARG A 41 10.99 2.48 -20.59
N GLY A 42 9.67 2.43 -20.35
CA GLY A 42 9.11 1.77 -19.18
C GLY A 42 9.29 0.25 -19.19
N ILE A 43 9.15 -0.38 -20.37
CA ILE A 43 9.43 -1.80 -20.58
C ILE A 43 10.91 -2.09 -20.32
N ALA A 44 11.81 -1.32 -20.94
CA ALA A 44 13.25 -1.55 -20.81
C ALA A 44 13.74 -1.35 -19.37
N ALA A 45 13.19 -0.37 -18.63
CA ALA A 45 13.52 -0.15 -17.23
C ALA A 45 13.10 -1.34 -16.33
N ARG A 46 11.90 -1.88 -16.53
CA ARG A 46 11.41 -3.05 -15.76
C ARG A 46 12.20 -4.30 -16.06
N LEU A 47 12.48 -4.55 -17.35
CA LEU A 47 13.33 -5.67 -17.75
C LEU A 47 14.71 -5.59 -17.12
N ARG A 48 15.39 -4.43 -17.22
CA ARG A 48 16.70 -4.25 -16.58
C ARG A 48 16.66 -4.48 -15.07
N TYR A 49 15.60 -4.04 -14.40
CA TYR A 49 15.42 -4.25 -12.96
C TYR A 49 15.26 -5.74 -12.63
N LEU A 50 14.39 -6.44 -13.37
CA LEU A 50 14.08 -7.86 -13.15
C LEU A 50 15.25 -8.78 -13.52
N THR A 51 16.05 -8.45 -14.54
CA THR A 51 17.17 -9.29 -14.97
C THR A 51 18.48 -8.99 -14.25
N ALA A 52 18.48 -8.08 -13.26
CA ALA A 52 19.67 -7.72 -12.50
C ALA A 52 20.01 -8.71 -11.37
N SER A 53 19.11 -9.64 -11.03
CA SER A 53 19.30 -10.60 -9.94
C SER A 53 18.46 -11.86 -10.12
N ASP A 54 18.87 -12.95 -9.49
CA ASP A 54 18.11 -14.23 -9.48
C ASP A 54 16.70 -14.04 -8.88
N ALA A 55 16.56 -13.17 -7.88
CA ALA A 55 15.26 -12.84 -7.30
C ALA A 55 14.31 -12.20 -8.32
N GLY A 56 14.83 -11.45 -9.29
CA GLY A 56 14.02 -10.86 -10.35
C GLY A 56 13.65 -11.85 -11.45
N TYR A 57 14.48 -12.86 -11.72
CA TYR A 57 14.05 -14.01 -12.52
C TYR A 57 12.94 -14.78 -11.82
N ALA A 58 13.07 -15.05 -10.51
CA ALA A 58 12.02 -15.71 -9.74
C ALA A 58 10.71 -14.90 -9.69
N ALA A 59 10.78 -13.56 -9.65
CA ALA A 59 9.60 -12.69 -9.73
C ALA A 59 8.91 -12.78 -11.11
N MET A 60 9.69 -12.83 -12.20
CA MET A 60 9.16 -13.06 -13.54
C MET A 60 8.46 -14.43 -13.65
N ASP A 61 9.02 -15.47 -13.04
CA ASP A 61 8.43 -16.81 -13.01
C ASP A 61 7.10 -16.82 -12.24
N ARG A 62 7.04 -16.19 -11.06
CA ARG A 62 5.78 -16.04 -10.28
C ARG A 62 4.70 -15.30 -11.05
N ALA A 63 5.07 -14.27 -11.82
CA ALA A 63 4.15 -13.54 -12.70
C ALA A 63 3.78 -14.31 -13.98
N GLY A 64 4.30 -15.53 -14.18
CA GLY A 64 3.97 -16.38 -15.32
C GLY A 64 4.65 -15.95 -16.63
N ILE A 65 5.83 -15.35 -16.57
CA ILE A 65 6.63 -15.01 -17.75
C ILE A 65 7.51 -16.21 -18.12
N SER A 66 7.03 -17.06 -19.02
CA SER A 66 7.69 -18.31 -19.44
C SER A 66 8.34 -18.22 -20.83
N VAL A 67 8.94 -17.07 -21.17
CA VAL A 67 9.56 -16.88 -22.49
C VAL A 67 10.94 -17.52 -22.59
N THR A 68 11.33 -17.90 -23.81
CA THR A 68 12.66 -18.46 -24.05
C THR A 68 13.76 -17.42 -23.77
N PRO A 69 14.99 -17.82 -23.38
CA PRO A 69 16.11 -16.90 -23.20
C PRO A 69 16.36 -16.01 -24.42
N ARG A 70 16.26 -16.58 -25.63
CA ARG A 70 16.35 -15.83 -26.89
C ARG A 70 15.31 -14.70 -27.00
N THR A 71 14.09 -14.94 -26.52
CA THR A 71 13.03 -13.92 -26.53
C THR A 71 13.31 -12.84 -25.50
N LEU A 72 13.74 -13.23 -24.31
CA LEU A 72 14.13 -12.28 -23.25
C LEU A 72 15.30 -11.39 -23.70
N TYR A 73 16.34 -11.96 -24.31
CA TYR A 73 17.44 -11.18 -24.87
C TYR A 73 17.00 -10.21 -25.97
N ALA A 74 16.10 -10.64 -26.86
CA ALA A 74 15.55 -9.74 -27.89
C ALA A 74 14.71 -8.59 -27.29
N TRP A 75 14.05 -8.81 -26.15
CA TRP A 75 13.37 -7.73 -25.41
C TRP A 75 14.36 -6.79 -24.74
N LEU A 76 15.41 -7.31 -24.11
CA LEU A 76 16.47 -6.52 -23.47
C LEU A 76 17.26 -5.67 -24.48
N ALA A 77 17.49 -6.20 -25.68
CA ALA A 77 18.12 -5.50 -26.79
C ALA A 77 17.17 -4.53 -27.52
N GLU A 78 15.91 -4.42 -27.07
CA GLU A 78 14.86 -3.59 -27.68
C GLU A 78 14.53 -3.95 -29.15
N GLU A 79 15.00 -5.10 -29.65
CA GLU A 79 14.75 -5.62 -31.00
C GLU A 79 13.30 -6.09 -31.18
N ARG A 80 12.67 -6.54 -30.08
CA ARG A 80 11.28 -7.00 -30.05
C ARG A 80 10.54 -6.42 -28.85
N ARG A 81 9.28 -6.03 -29.07
CA ARG A 81 8.38 -5.59 -27.99
C ARG A 81 7.60 -6.78 -27.40
N PRO A 82 7.48 -6.88 -26.06
CA PRO A 82 6.55 -7.81 -25.43
C PRO A 82 5.10 -7.53 -25.81
N SER A 83 4.26 -8.57 -25.85
CA SER A 83 2.81 -8.46 -26.02
C SER A 83 2.17 -7.68 -24.86
N ALA A 84 0.93 -7.22 -25.02
CA ALA A 84 0.21 -6.51 -23.95
C ALA A 84 0.13 -7.32 -22.65
N VAL A 85 -0.13 -8.63 -22.77
CA VAL A 85 -0.17 -9.55 -21.63
C VAL A 85 1.19 -9.64 -20.95
N ASN A 86 2.29 -9.78 -21.71
CA ASN A 86 3.61 -9.85 -21.11
C ASN A 86 4.06 -8.51 -20.51
N ARG A 87 3.61 -7.37 -21.05
CA ARG A 87 3.87 -6.06 -20.44
C ARG A 87 3.18 -5.92 -19.09
N ALA A 88 1.93 -6.38 -18.97
CA ALA A 88 1.23 -6.40 -17.68
C ALA A 88 1.97 -7.29 -16.67
N ARG A 89 2.33 -8.52 -17.05
CA ARG A 89 3.11 -9.43 -16.20
C ARG A 89 4.48 -8.87 -15.78
N LEU A 90 5.15 -8.14 -16.68
CA LEU A 90 6.42 -7.48 -16.35
C LEU A 90 6.23 -6.35 -15.33
N ASP A 91 5.10 -5.64 -15.38
CA ASP A 91 4.75 -4.62 -14.38
C ASP A 91 4.43 -5.28 -13.03
N ASP A 92 3.65 -6.35 -13.03
CA ASP A 92 3.33 -7.11 -11.81
C ASP A 92 4.60 -7.67 -11.14
N ALA A 93 5.45 -8.36 -11.92
CA ALA A 93 6.73 -8.89 -11.43
C ALA A 93 7.65 -7.78 -10.89
N TYR A 94 7.67 -6.63 -11.57
CA TYR A 94 8.46 -5.49 -11.15
C TYR A 94 8.00 -4.97 -9.79
N TRP A 95 6.70 -4.77 -9.60
CA TRP A 95 6.15 -4.27 -8.35
C TRP A 95 6.32 -5.28 -7.22
N ASP A 96 6.11 -6.57 -7.46
CA ASP A 96 6.37 -7.66 -6.51
C ASP A 96 7.81 -7.58 -5.95
N LEU A 97 8.81 -7.64 -6.83
CA LEU A 97 10.22 -7.53 -6.42
C LEU A 97 10.54 -6.18 -5.76
N ARG A 98 9.97 -5.09 -6.28
CA ARG A 98 10.22 -3.74 -5.77
C ARG A 98 9.73 -3.61 -4.33
N ARG A 99 8.53 -4.11 -4.01
CA ARG A 99 7.95 -4.07 -2.66
C ARG A 99 8.86 -4.76 -1.64
N HIS A 100 9.34 -5.96 -1.96
CA HIS A 100 10.32 -6.67 -1.12
C HIS A 100 11.61 -5.87 -0.92
N ASN A 101 12.15 -5.28 -1.98
CA ASN A 101 13.42 -4.54 -1.91
C ASN A 101 13.32 -3.22 -1.14
N VAL A 102 12.16 -2.55 -1.13
CA VAL A 102 11.98 -1.29 -0.41
C VAL A 102 11.54 -1.48 1.03
N ALA A 103 11.01 -2.65 1.41
CA ALA A 103 10.45 -2.88 2.73
C ALA A 103 11.45 -2.56 3.85
N ALA A 104 12.71 -2.95 3.69
CA ALA A 104 13.76 -2.66 4.67
C ALA A 104 14.05 -1.16 4.83
N ASP A 105 14.07 -0.40 3.73
CA ASP A 105 14.21 1.06 3.79
C ASP A 105 12.98 1.72 4.41
N LEU A 106 11.78 1.26 4.04
CA LEU A 106 10.53 1.79 4.54
C LEU A 106 10.41 1.60 6.05
N LYS A 107 10.70 0.38 6.55
CA LYS A 107 10.79 0.10 7.98
C LYS A 107 11.77 1.06 8.65
N ARG A 108 13.00 1.18 8.14
CA ARG A 108 14.01 2.08 8.71
C ARG A 108 13.54 3.53 8.81
N ARG A 109 12.88 4.06 7.77
CA ARG A 109 12.37 5.44 7.77
C ARG A 109 11.21 5.60 8.75
N LEU A 110 10.26 4.67 8.76
CA LEU A 110 9.08 4.74 9.62
C LEU A 110 9.40 4.52 11.10
N THR A 111 10.44 3.76 11.42
CA THR A 111 10.88 3.52 12.81
C THR A 111 11.89 4.55 13.30
N ALA A 112 12.37 5.45 12.43
CA ALA A 112 13.32 6.49 12.79
C ALA A 112 12.73 7.43 13.86
N GLN A 113 13.61 7.96 14.72
CA GLN A 113 13.24 8.96 15.75
C GLN A 113 12.10 8.53 16.70
N GLY A 114 11.91 7.22 16.90
CA GLY A 114 10.87 6.69 17.77
C GLY A 114 9.51 6.48 17.09
N GLY A 115 9.43 6.66 15.77
CA GLY A 115 8.24 6.38 14.97
C GLY A 115 7.80 7.55 14.09
N ALA A 116 7.22 7.24 12.93
CA ALA A 116 6.59 8.23 12.07
C ALA A 116 5.21 8.67 12.60
N ARG A 117 4.88 9.95 12.34
CA ARG A 117 3.63 10.55 12.76
C ARG A 117 2.57 10.43 11.67
N ILE A 118 1.35 10.11 12.09
CA ILE A 118 0.17 10.13 11.23
C ILE A 118 -0.85 11.15 11.71
N GLU A 119 -1.62 11.65 10.74
CA GLU A 119 -2.83 12.43 10.93
C GLU A 119 -4.02 11.57 10.45
N ILE A 120 -5.07 11.49 11.26
CA ILE A 120 -6.24 10.66 10.98
C ILE A 120 -7.44 11.60 10.82
N ASP A 121 -7.93 11.69 9.59
CA ASP A 121 -9.10 12.48 9.27
C ASP A 121 -10.35 11.64 9.48
N PRO A 122 -11.30 12.09 10.32
CA PRO A 122 -12.52 11.34 10.56
C PRO A 122 -13.35 11.21 9.27
N VAL A 123 -14.37 10.36 9.30
CA VAL A 123 -15.32 10.20 8.20
C VAL A 123 -15.89 11.55 7.72
N ASP A 124 -16.11 11.67 6.42
CA ASP A 124 -16.77 12.81 5.81
C ASP A 124 -18.26 12.79 6.16
N GLN A 125 -18.73 13.85 6.81
CA GLN A 125 -20.11 14.04 7.24
C GLN A 125 -20.84 15.14 6.45
N SER A 126 -20.30 15.59 5.32
CA SER A 126 -20.89 16.64 4.47
C SER A 126 -22.31 16.30 3.99
N ALA A 127 -22.56 15.01 3.69
CA ALA A 127 -23.86 14.48 3.29
C ALA A 127 -24.75 14.02 4.47
N VAL A 128 -24.26 14.11 5.71
CA VAL A 128 -25.02 13.72 6.91
C VAL A 128 -25.93 14.88 7.31
N ALA A 129 -27.19 14.58 7.64
CA ALA A 129 -28.14 15.56 8.14
C ALA A 129 -27.64 16.19 9.46
N PRO A 130 -27.81 17.51 9.69
CA PRO A 130 -27.24 18.19 10.87
C PRO A 130 -27.54 17.53 12.22
N ALA A 131 -28.74 16.97 12.40
CA ALA A 131 -29.16 16.29 13.63
C ALA A 131 -28.38 14.99 13.93
N HIS A 132 -27.74 14.39 12.92
CA HIS A 132 -26.98 13.15 13.04
C HIS A 132 -25.46 13.36 13.00
N ARG A 133 -25.00 14.61 12.78
CA ARG A 133 -23.57 14.92 12.74
C ARG A 133 -22.95 14.80 14.13
N ARG A 134 -21.70 14.33 14.15
CA ARG A 134 -20.87 14.24 15.36
C ARG A 134 -19.68 15.17 15.23
N THR A 135 -19.30 15.80 16.34
CA THR A 135 -18.06 16.55 16.44
C THR A 135 -16.89 15.56 16.56
N LEU A 136 -16.26 15.26 15.42
CA LEU A 136 -15.08 14.39 15.37
C LEU A 136 -13.85 15.24 15.04
N PRO A 137 -12.86 15.36 15.93
CA PRO A 137 -11.64 16.10 15.62
C PRO A 137 -10.71 15.27 14.74
N VAL A 138 -9.84 15.95 13.99
CA VAL A 138 -8.66 15.33 13.39
C VAL A 138 -7.74 14.84 14.51
N ARG A 139 -7.28 13.58 14.43
CA ARG A 139 -6.36 12.99 15.42
C ARG A 139 -4.96 12.97 14.87
N ARG A 140 -3.97 13.12 15.77
CA ARG A 140 -2.55 13.00 15.43
C ARG A 140 -1.88 12.10 16.44
N MET A 141 -1.11 11.13 15.97
CA MET A 141 -0.36 10.23 16.84
C MET A 141 1.01 9.90 16.23
N THR A 142 1.97 9.60 17.09
CA THR A 142 3.24 8.98 16.68
C THR A 142 3.08 7.48 16.80
N VAL A 143 3.17 6.77 15.67
CA VAL A 143 3.02 5.32 15.63
C VAL A 143 4.33 4.67 16.06
N ARG A 144 4.26 3.78 17.06
CA ARG A 144 5.43 3.11 17.63
C ARG A 144 6.15 2.23 16.60
N PRO A 145 7.49 2.07 16.70
CA PRO A 145 8.27 1.28 15.73
C PRO A 145 7.74 -0.12 15.46
N ARG A 146 7.32 -0.85 16.52
CA ARG A 146 6.77 -2.21 16.38
C ARG A 146 5.54 -2.29 15.49
N HIS A 147 4.66 -1.28 15.54
CA HIS A 147 3.44 -1.26 14.72
C HIS A 147 3.79 -0.90 13.27
N TRP A 148 4.84 -0.10 13.04
CA TRP A 148 5.34 0.13 11.69
C TRP A 148 5.98 -1.10 11.07
N GLU A 149 6.80 -1.82 11.83
CA GLU A 149 7.39 -3.07 11.34
C GLU A 149 6.30 -4.07 10.96
N ALA A 150 5.33 -4.28 11.86
CA ALA A 150 4.19 -5.15 11.62
C ALA A 150 3.33 -4.69 10.42
N ALA A 151 3.09 -3.38 10.27
CA ALA A 151 2.29 -2.85 9.16
C ALA A 151 2.98 -3.03 7.82
N VAL A 152 4.31 -2.85 7.77
CA VAL A 152 5.08 -3.10 6.54
C VAL A 152 5.12 -4.59 6.21
N ASP A 153 5.20 -5.47 7.21
CA ASP A 153 5.14 -6.93 6.99
C ASP A 153 3.76 -7.36 6.48
N ALA A 154 2.68 -6.93 7.13
CA ALA A 154 1.31 -7.21 6.70
C ALA A 154 1.04 -6.69 5.28
N TRP A 155 1.53 -5.49 4.95
CA TRP A 155 1.44 -4.94 3.60
C TRP A 155 2.23 -5.76 2.58
N LEU A 156 3.43 -6.25 2.94
CA LEU A 156 4.27 -7.04 2.05
C LEU A 156 3.66 -8.43 1.76
N GLU A 157 2.95 -8.99 2.72
CA GLU A 157 2.31 -10.31 2.63
C GLU A 157 0.87 -10.25 2.10
N ASP A 158 0.37 -9.06 1.73
CA ASP A 158 -1.04 -8.80 1.41
C ASP A 158 -2.00 -9.32 2.51
N ASP A 159 -1.57 -9.30 3.78
CA ASP A 159 -2.35 -9.77 4.94
C ASP A 159 -3.30 -8.67 5.43
N GLU A 160 -4.48 -8.61 4.82
CA GLU A 160 -5.54 -7.69 5.22
C GLU A 160 -5.99 -7.90 6.67
N THR A 161 -5.89 -9.11 7.21
CA THR A 161 -6.34 -9.41 8.58
C THR A 161 -5.34 -8.88 9.60
N ALA A 162 -4.04 -9.06 9.36
CA ALA A 162 -3.01 -8.46 10.19
C ALA A 162 -3.07 -6.93 10.12
N MET A 163 -3.29 -6.35 8.94
CA MET A 163 -3.45 -4.91 8.79
C MET A 163 -4.65 -4.36 9.57
N ASP A 164 -5.77 -5.09 9.59
CA ASP A 164 -6.97 -4.75 10.39
C ASP A 164 -6.66 -4.74 11.89
N GLY A 165 -6.01 -5.80 12.39
CA GLY A 165 -5.61 -5.89 13.79
C GLY A 165 -4.62 -4.78 14.21
N ILE A 166 -3.66 -4.45 13.34
CA ILE A 166 -2.72 -3.35 13.58
C ILE A 166 -3.47 -2.02 13.66
N TRP A 167 -4.43 -1.78 12.75
CA TRP A 167 -5.21 -0.55 12.79
C TRP A 167 -6.02 -0.44 14.08
N ASP A 168 -6.68 -1.52 14.51
CA ASP A 168 -7.44 -1.59 15.77
C ASP A 168 -6.54 -1.25 16.96
N ASP A 169 -5.35 -1.85 17.05
CA ASP A 169 -4.36 -1.57 18.09
C ASP A 169 -3.95 -0.09 18.11
N LEU A 170 -3.78 0.53 16.94
CA LEU A 170 -3.42 1.95 16.83
C LEU A 170 -4.55 2.86 17.31
N ILE A 171 -5.78 2.64 16.83
CA ILE A 171 -6.88 3.55 17.17
C ILE A 171 -7.25 3.45 18.64
N VAL A 172 -7.13 2.29 19.30
CA VAL A 172 -7.39 2.16 20.74
C VAL A 172 -6.55 3.14 21.58
N GLU A 173 -5.33 3.49 21.13
CA GLU A 173 -4.50 4.51 21.80
C GLU A 173 -5.12 5.93 21.75
N LEU A 174 -6.13 6.19 20.91
CA LEU A 174 -6.86 7.47 20.83
C LEU A 174 -7.81 7.73 22.00
N GLY A 175 -8.09 6.71 22.82
CA GLY A 175 -8.98 6.79 23.98
C GLY A 175 -10.44 6.45 23.65
N SER A 176 -11.37 6.91 24.48
CA SER A 176 -12.77 6.45 24.52
C SER A 176 -13.59 6.59 23.23
N GLU A 177 -13.15 7.40 22.27
CA GLU A 177 -13.82 7.61 20.98
C GLU A 177 -13.14 6.87 19.82
N TYR A 178 -12.20 5.97 20.11
CA TYR A 178 -11.39 5.31 19.09
C TYR A 178 -12.21 4.64 17.99
N ASP A 179 -13.34 4.04 18.37
CA ASP A 179 -14.26 3.36 17.46
C ASP A 179 -14.67 4.30 16.31
N SER A 180 -14.84 5.61 16.55
CA SER A 180 -15.20 6.59 15.51
C SER A 180 -14.18 6.72 14.37
N TYR A 181 -13.00 6.10 14.51
CA TYR A 181 -11.91 6.07 13.53
C TYR A 181 -11.68 4.68 12.91
N ALA A 182 -12.58 3.71 13.12
CA ALA A 182 -12.57 2.45 12.36
C ALA A 182 -12.71 2.70 10.85
N TYR A 183 -13.48 3.73 10.48
CA TYR A 183 -13.53 4.31 9.14
C TYR A 183 -12.96 5.72 9.19
N VAL A 184 -12.27 6.12 8.14
CA VAL A 184 -11.59 7.41 8.01
C VAL A 184 -11.80 7.97 6.61
N SER A 185 -11.72 9.28 6.44
CA SER A 185 -11.70 9.88 5.10
C SER A 185 -10.30 9.79 4.48
N SER A 186 -9.27 10.05 5.27
CA SER A 186 -7.87 9.96 4.88
C SER A 186 -6.93 9.74 6.06
N ILE A 187 -5.72 9.27 5.75
CA ILE A 187 -4.58 9.32 6.65
C ILE A 187 -3.53 10.21 6.01
N GLY A 188 -3.16 11.28 6.73
CA GLY A 188 -2.03 12.15 6.41
C GLY A 188 -0.74 11.59 7.02
N TRP A 189 0.36 11.79 6.31
CA TRP A 189 1.66 11.23 6.68
C TRP A 189 2.67 12.35 6.88
N ALA A 190 3.34 12.33 8.02
CA ALA A 190 4.54 13.13 8.27
C ALA A 190 5.71 12.15 8.37
N ALA A 191 6.14 11.64 7.20
CA ALA A 191 7.23 10.68 7.05
C ALA A 191 8.35 11.28 6.19
#